data_AF-A0AAV4RCE6-F1
#
_entry.id   AF-A0AAV4RCE6-F1
#
_cell.length_a   1.000
_cell.length_b   1.000
_cell.length_c   1.000
_cell.angle_alpha   90.00
_cell.angle_beta   90.00
_cell.angle_gamma   90.00
#
_symmetry.space_group_name_H-M   'P 1'
#
loop_
_entity.id
_entity.type
_entity.pdbx_description
1 polymer ?
#
loop_
_entity_poly.entity_id
_entity_poly.type
_entity_poly.pdbx_seq_one_letter_code
_entity_poly.pdbx_strand_id
1 'polypeptide(L)'
;MVKIFLGIVLGVLCLSSRGGILSTAQELFSSPSPCADNLGQSSTPPEVLIFLTVLGSALVTDKAFREVCDLSPATPKAFKNFVYGFTYKAAKDLGFEDLRADSFAKQTSSPLNCVEPLTTEKVFLIYFKSLAMFMSSAGVLNITNAVPLASDCLEVIDVLAEELVKEDCPQSKMKTLSAGFVVFVNKLGIYSPDTAPSIVFYFGEEAKRAKKLS
;
A
#
# COMPACT_ATOMS: atom_id res chain seq x y z
N MET A 1 -19.16 29.99 -10.69
CA MET A 1 -18.64 28.88 -9.87
C MET A 1 -18.27 27.68 -10.76
N VAL A 2 -17.43 27.92 -11.78
CA VAL A 2 -16.87 26.91 -12.71
C VAL A 2 -15.62 27.56 -13.30
N LYS A 3 -14.42 27.32 -12.74
CA LYS A 3 -13.13 27.77 -13.33
C LYS A 3 -11.85 27.20 -12.68
N ILE A 4 -11.91 26.00 -12.06
CA ILE A 4 -10.71 25.36 -11.47
C ILE A 4 -10.36 24.01 -12.13
N PHE A 5 -11.22 23.46 -13.00
CA PHE A 5 -11.03 22.12 -13.57
C PHE A 5 -10.13 22.02 -14.82
N LEU A 6 -9.55 23.13 -15.31
CA LEU A 6 -8.72 23.11 -16.53
C LEU A 6 -7.21 23.34 -16.30
N GLY A 7 -6.80 23.61 -15.05
CA GLY A 7 -5.39 23.88 -14.71
C GLY A 7 -4.56 22.63 -14.38
N ILE A 8 -5.20 21.54 -13.97
CA ILE A 8 -4.51 20.33 -13.49
C ILE A 8 -4.29 19.32 -14.63
N VAL A 9 -5.14 19.33 -15.66
CA VAL A 9 -5.02 18.42 -16.82
C VAL A 9 -3.92 18.87 -17.81
N LEU A 10 -3.53 20.15 -17.79
CA LEU A 10 -2.43 20.69 -18.61
C LEU A 10 -1.07 20.72 -17.90
N GLY A 11 -1.03 20.62 -16.56
CA GLY A 11 0.22 20.56 -15.80
C GLY A 11 0.99 19.25 -15.93
N VAL A 12 0.28 18.14 -16.20
CA VAL A 12 0.87 16.80 -16.37
C VAL A 12 1.44 16.59 -17.78
N LEU A 13 1.04 17.39 -18.77
CA LEU A 13 1.55 17.33 -20.15
C LEU A 13 2.76 18.24 -20.42
N CYS A 14 3.11 19.16 -19.50
CA CYS A 14 4.27 20.05 -19.66
C CYS A 14 5.53 19.63 -18.87
N LEU A 15 5.47 18.56 -18.07
CA LEU A 15 6.65 18.01 -17.36
C LEU A 15 7.35 16.88 -18.12
N SER A 16 6.95 16.58 -19.36
CA SER A 16 7.60 15.61 -20.25
C SER A 16 9.00 16.00 -20.76
N SER A 17 9.67 17.00 -20.17
CA SER A 17 11.02 17.43 -20.58
C SER A 17 12.14 17.08 -19.58
N ARG A 18 11.86 16.34 -18.50
CA ARG A 18 12.91 15.78 -17.64
C ARG A 18 12.69 14.29 -17.42
N GLY A 19 13.30 13.48 -18.28
CA GLY A 19 13.30 12.02 -18.26
C GLY A 19 14.02 11.36 -17.06
N GLY A 20 13.82 11.89 -15.85
CA GLY A 20 14.38 11.35 -14.60
C GLY A 20 13.36 10.68 -13.69
N ILE A 21 12.09 11.10 -13.71
CA ILE A 21 11.08 10.63 -12.73
C ILE A 21 10.50 9.26 -13.11
N LEU A 22 10.36 8.99 -14.42
CA LEU A 22 9.98 7.66 -14.91
C LEU A 22 11.06 6.60 -14.62
N SER A 23 12.34 6.99 -14.57
CA SER A 23 13.45 6.05 -14.33
C SER A 23 13.41 5.49 -12.91
N THR A 24 13.18 6.33 -11.90
CA THR A 24 13.26 5.89 -10.49
C THR A 24 12.06 5.03 -10.09
N ALA A 25 10.85 5.37 -10.55
CA ALA A 25 9.67 4.53 -10.33
C ALA A 25 9.79 3.21 -11.09
N GLN A 26 10.26 3.24 -12.33
CA GLN A 26 10.46 2.02 -13.12
C GLN A 26 11.60 1.14 -12.55
N GLU A 27 12.68 1.71 -12.03
CA GLU A 27 13.79 1.00 -11.39
C GLU A 27 13.38 0.25 -10.11
N LEU A 28 12.49 0.84 -9.29
CA LEU A 28 11.86 0.16 -8.13
C LEU A 28 11.09 -1.12 -8.53
N PHE A 29 10.63 -1.22 -9.77
CA PHE A 29 9.79 -2.33 -10.25
C PHE A 29 10.44 -3.19 -11.36
N SER A 30 11.64 -2.85 -11.84
CA SER A 30 12.23 -3.46 -13.06
C SER A 30 13.53 -4.23 -12.87
N SER A 31 14.05 -4.44 -11.65
CA SER A 31 15.29 -5.21 -11.45
C SER A 31 15.18 -6.64 -12.02
N PRO A 32 15.91 -7.00 -13.10
CA PRO A 32 16.01 -8.37 -13.57
C PRO A 32 17.13 -9.06 -12.78
N SER A 33 16.80 -10.13 -12.05
CA SER A 33 17.82 -11.03 -11.51
C SER A 33 18.47 -11.80 -12.67
N PRO A 34 19.80 -11.81 -12.83
CA PRO A 34 20.48 -12.57 -13.88
C PRO A 34 20.70 -14.01 -13.41
N CYS A 35 19.62 -14.73 -13.14
CA CYS A 35 19.57 -16.19 -12.99
C CYS A 35 18.12 -16.60 -13.27
N ALA A 36 17.78 -16.74 -14.55
CA ALA A 36 16.49 -17.25 -14.98
C ALA A 36 16.45 -18.78 -14.77
N ASP A 37 15.42 -19.28 -14.09
CA ASP A 37 14.64 -20.41 -14.60
C ASP A 37 13.31 -20.59 -13.84
N ASN A 38 12.23 -20.42 -14.61
CA ASN A 38 10.89 -21.02 -14.45
C ASN A 38 10.23 -21.05 -13.07
N LEU A 39 9.59 -19.94 -12.69
CA LEU A 39 8.32 -19.90 -11.96
C LEU A 39 7.60 -18.61 -12.41
N GLY A 40 6.41 -18.74 -13.00
CA GLY A 40 5.74 -17.71 -13.81
C GLY A 40 5.91 -16.27 -13.31
N GLN A 41 6.51 -15.42 -14.14
CA GLN A 41 6.38 -13.97 -14.03
C GLN A 41 4.91 -13.63 -14.24
N SER A 42 4.13 -13.55 -13.15
CA SER A 42 2.90 -12.77 -13.16
C SER A 42 3.31 -11.34 -13.45
N SER A 43 3.10 -10.87 -14.67
CA SER A 43 3.21 -9.45 -14.98
C SER A 43 2.27 -8.70 -14.03
N THR A 44 2.80 -7.66 -13.37
CA THR A 44 1.95 -6.77 -12.57
C THR A 44 0.92 -6.15 -13.52
N PRO A 45 -0.40 -6.21 -13.24
CA PRO A 45 -1.41 -5.67 -14.14
C PRO A 45 -1.18 -4.17 -14.45
N PRO A 46 -1.47 -3.69 -15.67
CA PRO A 46 -1.22 -2.30 -16.05
C PRO A 46 -1.89 -1.28 -15.12
N GLU A 47 -3.12 -1.54 -14.68
CA GLU A 47 -3.84 -0.69 -13.74
C GLU A 47 -3.18 -0.61 -12.37
N VAL A 48 -2.55 -1.70 -11.91
CA VAL A 48 -1.78 -1.74 -10.67
C VAL A 48 -0.53 -0.88 -10.82
N LEU A 49 0.17 -0.95 -11.96
CA LEU A 49 1.33 -0.11 -12.23
C LEU A 49 0.97 1.37 -12.27
N ILE A 50 -0.13 1.75 -12.91
CA ILE A 50 -0.61 3.14 -12.96
C ILE A 50 -0.91 3.64 -11.54
N PHE A 51 -1.67 2.86 -10.75
CA PHE A 51 -2.00 3.20 -9.37
C PHE A 51 -0.75 3.42 -8.51
N LEU A 52 0.21 2.49 -8.59
CA LEU A 52 1.47 2.58 -7.84
C LEU A 52 2.37 3.73 -8.30
N THR A 53 2.32 4.10 -9.59
CA THR A 53 3.11 5.24 -10.11
C THR A 53 2.63 6.57 -9.52
N VAL A 54 1.32 6.74 -9.37
CA VAL A 54 0.74 7.95 -8.75
C VAL A 54 1.15 8.03 -7.28
N LEU A 55 0.96 6.97 -6.51
CA LEU A 55 1.35 6.95 -5.09
C LEU A 55 2.88 7.03 -4.89
N GLY A 56 3.65 6.41 -5.78
CA GLY A 56 5.12 6.48 -5.75
C GLY A 56 5.62 7.89 -6.03
N SER A 57 4.94 8.64 -6.90
CA SER A 57 5.22 10.07 -7.10
C SER A 57 4.93 10.86 -5.82
N ALA A 58 3.82 10.56 -5.13
CA ALA A 58 3.46 11.18 -3.86
C ALA A 58 4.48 10.89 -2.74
N LEU A 59 5.09 9.70 -2.67
CA LEU A 59 6.19 9.44 -1.71
C LEU A 59 7.33 10.45 -1.82
N VAL A 60 7.59 10.96 -3.02
CA VAL A 60 8.66 11.92 -3.27
C VAL A 60 8.19 13.35 -2.99
N THR A 61 6.98 13.70 -3.42
CA THR A 61 6.50 15.09 -3.42
C THR A 61 5.71 15.46 -2.17
N ASP A 62 5.03 14.51 -1.54
CA ASP A 62 4.18 14.72 -0.37
C ASP A 62 4.94 14.37 0.92
N LYS A 63 5.03 15.36 1.83
CA LYS A 63 5.73 15.20 3.10
C LYS A 63 4.96 14.30 4.06
N ALA A 64 3.65 14.48 4.20
CA ALA A 64 2.82 13.75 5.16
C ALA A 64 2.75 12.27 4.76
N PHE A 65 2.51 11.98 3.48
CA PHE A 65 2.48 10.62 2.96
C PHE A 65 3.83 9.91 3.13
N ARG A 66 4.94 10.61 2.85
CA ARG A 66 6.29 10.08 3.09
C ARG A 66 6.53 9.78 4.56
N GLU A 67 6.14 10.67 5.47
CA GLU A 67 6.31 10.51 6.91
C GLU A 67 5.51 9.31 7.46
N VAL A 68 4.30 9.06 6.93
CA VAL A 68 3.50 7.87 7.30
C VAL A 68 4.15 6.57 6.82
N CYS A 69 4.78 6.60 5.64
CA CYS A 69 5.48 5.43 5.09
C CYS A 69 6.87 5.21 5.69
N ASP A 70 7.46 6.21 6.33
CA ASP A 70 8.73 6.10 7.04
C ASP A 70 8.54 5.51 8.45
N LEU A 71 8.62 4.19 8.50
CA LEU A 71 8.58 3.42 9.74
C LEU A 71 9.98 3.14 10.32
N SER A 72 11.02 3.85 9.89
CA SER A 72 12.43 3.56 10.23
C SER A 72 12.79 3.51 11.72
N PRO A 73 12.08 4.14 12.69
CA PRO A 73 12.36 3.90 14.11
C PRO A 73 11.70 2.61 14.64
N ALA A 74 10.82 1.96 13.87
CA ALA A 74 10.16 0.72 14.25
C ALA A 74 11.07 -0.49 14.04
N THR A 75 11.15 -1.35 15.05
CA THR A 75 11.75 -2.68 14.86
C THR A 75 10.81 -3.57 14.03
N PRO A 76 11.35 -4.50 13.22
CA PRO A 76 10.54 -5.49 12.49
C PRO A 76 9.63 -6.30 13.41
N LYS A 77 10.10 -6.61 14.63
CA LYS A 77 9.29 -7.23 15.68
C LYS A 77 8.11 -6.35 16.12
N ALA A 78 8.33 -5.05 16.33
CA ALA A 78 7.27 -4.11 16.69
C ALA A 78 6.23 -3.99 15.57
N PHE A 79 6.66 -3.89 14.31
CA PHE A 79 5.77 -3.85 13.15
C PHE A 79 4.94 -5.13 13.01
N LYS A 80 5.57 -6.30 13.14
CA LYS A 80 4.87 -7.60 13.12
C LYS A 80 3.81 -7.69 14.22
N ASN A 81 4.17 -7.35 15.46
CA ASN A 81 3.24 -7.41 16.59
C ASN A 81 2.07 -6.45 16.40
N PHE A 82 2.34 -5.26 15.85
CA PHE A 82 1.31 -4.30 15.49
C PHE A 82 0.36 -4.86 14.43
N VAL A 83 0.88 -5.39 13.30
CA VAL A 83 0.06 -5.97 12.23
C VAL A 83 -0.78 -7.14 12.72
N TYR A 84 -0.23 -8.00 13.60
CA TYR A 84 -0.99 -9.07 14.24
C TYR A 84 -2.17 -8.50 15.04
N GLY A 85 -1.92 -7.58 15.98
CA GLY A 85 -2.95 -7.02 16.85
C GLY A 85 -4.02 -6.26 16.07
N PHE A 86 -3.60 -5.47 15.07
CA PHE A 86 -4.51 -4.73 14.19
C PHE A 86 -5.41 -5.68 13.39
N THR A 87 -4.83 -6.71 12.75
CA THR A 87 -5.59 -7.68 11.95
C THR A 87 -6.54 -8.51 12.81
N TYR A 88 -6.10 -8.92 14.01
CA TYR A 88 -6.96 -9.66 14.94
C TYR A 88 -8.19 -8.83 15.30
N LYS A 89 -7.99 -7.57 15.70
CA LYS A 89 -9.09 -6.65 16.03
C LYS A 89 -10.01 -6.43 14.83
N ALA A 90 -9.44 -6.12 13.67
CA ALA A 90 -10.20 -5.95 12.43
C ALA A 90 -11.06 -7.18 12.09
N ALA A 91 -10.53 -8.39 12.27
CA ALA A 91 -11.29 -9.62 12.06
C ALA A 91 -12.42 -9.79 13.10
N LYS A 92 -12.18 -9.43 14.36
CA LYS A 92 -13.24 -9.40 15.39
C LYS A 92 -14.35 -8.41 15.04
N ASP A 93 -13.99 -7.23 14.56
CA ASP A 93 -14.94 -6.18 14.15
C ASP A 93 -15.78 -6.62 12.94
N LEU A 94 -15.25 -7.49 12.08
CA LEU A 94 -15.97 -8.16 10.99
C LEU A 94 -16.81 -9.37 11.45
N GLY A 95 -16.85 -9.68 12.74
CA GLY A 95 -17.68 -10.75 13.29
C GLY A 95 -17.05 -12.15 13.26
N PHE A 96 -15.74 -12.28 13.01
CA PHE A 96 -15.08 -13.58 13.07
C PHE A 96 -14.92 -14.10 14.52
N GLU A 97 -15.07 -15.41 14.67
CA GLU A 97 -14.75 -16.12 15.91
C GLU A 97 -13.24 -16.04 16.23
N ASP A 98 -12.88 -16.20 17.50
CA ASP A 98 -11.51 -15.96 17.99
C ASP A 98 -10.46 -16.81 17.26
N LEU A 99 -10.74 -18.08 17.00
CA LEU A 99 -9.82 -18.97 16.29
C LEU A 99 -9.58 -18.51 14.84
N ARG A 100 -10.63 -18.02 14.18
CA ARG A 100 -10.54 -17.53 12.79
C ARG A 100 -9.85 -16.16 12.72
N ALA A 101 -10.15 -15.27 13.67
CA ALA A 101 -9.48 -13.98 13.81
C ALA A 101 -7.96 -14.15 14.10
N ASP A 102 -7.59 -15.07 15.00
CA ASP A 102 -6.19 -15.41 15.27
C ASP A 102 -5.49 -15.99 14.03
N SER A 103 -6.17 -16.88 13.29
CA SER A 103 -5.62 -17.43 12.05
C SER A 103 -5.34 -16.34 11.02
N PHE A 104 -6.24 -15.38 10.80
CA PHE A 104 -5.97 -14.24 9.92
C PHE A 104 -4.80 -13.40 10.40
N ALA A 105 -4.77 -13.05 11.70
CA ALA A 105 -3.68 -12.27 12.26
C ALA A 105 -2.31 -12.95 12.09
N LYS A 106 -2.24 -14.27 12.26
CA LYS A 106 -1.02 -15.06 12.01
C LYS A 106 -0.66 -15.10 10.53
N GLN A 107 -1.62 -15.29 9.63
CA GLN A 107 -1.38 -15.32 8.19
C GLN A 107 -0.84 -13.99 7.66
N THR A 108 -1.37 -12.86 8.14
CA THR A 108 -0.90 -11.52 7.75
C THR A 108 0.47 -11.19 8.34
N SER A 109 0.71 -11.52 9.62
CA SER A 109 1.92 -11.08 10.35
C SER A 109 3.12 -12.02 10.19
N SER A 110 2.92 -13.33 9.98
CA SER A 110 4.04 -14.28 9.90
C SER A 110 5.03 -14.02 8.76
N PRO A 111 4.60 -13.59 7.56
CA PRO A 111 5.52 -13.19 6.49
C PRO A 111 6.49 -12.06 6.85
N LEU A 112 6.13 -11.22 7.84
CA LEU A 112 6.94 -10.07 8.26
C LEU A 112 8.19 -10.42 9.07
N ASN A 113 8.32 -11.67 9.53
CA ASN A 113 9.50 -12.17 10.27
C ASN A 113 10.83 -11.99 9.51
N CYS A 114 10.77 -11.81 8.19
CA CYS A 114 11.96 -11.72 7.34
C CYS A 114 12.07 -10.37 6.60
N VAL A 115 11.21 -9.40 6.93
CA VAL A 115 11.21 -8.08 6.27
C VAL A 115 12.10 -7.15 7.11
N GLU A 116 13.41 -7.28 6.93
CA GLU A 116 14.40 -6.41 7.55
C GLU A 116 15.39 -5.90 6.49
N PRO A 117 15.82 -4.63 6.53
CA PRO A 117 15.25 -3.52 7.31
C PRO A 117 13.87 -3.10 6.77
N LEU A 118 13.05 -2.44 7.59
CA LEU A 118 11.77 -1.82 7.21
C LEU A 118 12.01 -0.49 6.49
N THR A 119 12.40 -0.56 5.22
CA THR A 119 12.53 0.64 4.38
C THR A 119 11.16 1.16 3.96
N THR A 120 11.05 2.47 3.69
CA THR A 120 9.86 3.11 3.13
C THR A 120 9.34 2.38 1.89
N GLU A 121 10.25 1.94 1.01
CA GLU A 121 9.91 1.16 -0.18
C GLU A 121 9.23 -0.17 0.17
N LYS A 122 9.79 -0.95 1.11
CA LYS A 122 9.20 -2.24 1.50
C LYS A 122 7.82 -2.04 2.14
N VAL A 123 7.66 -1.02 2.97
CA VAL A 123 6.36 -0.66 3.56
C VAL A 123 5.37 -0.27 2.47
N PHE A 124 5.80 0.55 1.51
CA PHE A 124 4.97 0.97 0.39
C PHE A 124 4.48 -0.21 -0.43
N LEU A 125 5.37 -1.15 -0.78
CA LEU A 125 4.99 -2.35 -1.52
C LEU A 125 4.02 -3.22 -0.73
N ILE A 126 4.30 -3.47 0.54
CA ILE A 126 3.46 -4.31 1.39
C ILE A 126 2.03 -3.76 1.48
N TYR A 127 1.85 -2.44 1.63
CA TYR A 127 0.52 -1.85 1.76
C TYR A 127 -0.15 -1.54 0.43
N PHE A 128 0.52 -0.79 -0.46
CA PHE A 128 -0.12 -0.23 -1.64
C PHE A 128 -0.15 -1.20 -2.81
N LYS A 129 0.87 -2.05 -2.97
CA LYS A 129 0.81 -3.09 -3.99
C LYS A 129 -0.16 -4.20 -3.61
N SER A 130 -0.23 -4.58 -2.33
CA SER A 130 -1.25 -5.54 -1.90
C SER A 130 -2.67 -4.98 -2.09
N LEU A 131 -2.91 -3.70 -1.75
CA LEU A 131 -4.16 -3.00 -2.01
C LEU A 131 -4.52 -3.01 -3.50
N ALA A 132 -3.58 -2.60 -4.35
CA ALA A 132 -3.82 -2.50 -5.78
C ALA A 132 -4.09 -3.87 -6.42
N MET A 133 -3.33 -4.91 -6.03
CA MET A 133 -3.56 -6.28 -6.49
C MET A 133 -4.93 -6.80 -6.03
N PHE A 134 -5.32 -6.54 -4.79
CA PHE A 134 -6.65 -6.87 -4.29
C PHE A 134 -7.75 -6.17 -5.09
N MET A 135 -7.66 -4.85 -5.27
CA MET A 135 -8.68 -4.09 -6.01
C MET A 135 -8.77 -4.49 -7.49
N SER A 136 -7.64 -4.81 -8.13
CA SER A 136 -7.62 -5.34 -9.50
C SER A 136 -8.33 -6.70 -9.56
N SER A 137 -8.01 -7.61 -8.62
CA SER A 137 -8.65 -8.93 -8.55
C SER A 137 -10.15 -8.87 -8.25
N ALA A 138 -10.58 -7.85 -7.51
CA ALA A 138 -11.99 -7.59 -7.20
C ALA A 138 -12.73 -6.84 -8.33
N GLY A 139 -12.06 -6.47 -9.42
CA GLY A 139 -12.64 -5.71 -10.53
C GLY A 139 -12.92 -4.23 -10.21
N VAL A 140 -12.44 -3.72 -9.07
CA VAL A 140 -12.62 -2.32 -8.66
C VAL A 140 -11.59 -1.42 -9.34
N LEU A 141 -10.32 -1.86 -9.37
CA LEU A 141 -9.24 -1.14 -10.05
C LEU A 141 -9.17 -1.55 -11.51
N ASN A 142 -9.18 -0.58 -12.41
CA ASN A 142 -8.99 -0.75 -13.84
C ASN A 142 -8.25 0.45 -14.44
N ILE A 143 -7.89 0.37 -15.72
CA ILE A 143 -7.06 1.40 -16.38
C ILE A 143 -7.73 2.79 -16.33
N THR A 144 -9.06 2.86 -16.40
CA THR A 144 -9.79 4.13 -16.46
C THR A 144 -9.89 4.84 -15.11
N ASN A 145 -9.81 4.10 -14.00
CA ASN A 145 -9.97 4.65 -12.66
C ASN A 145 -8.72 4.51 -11.77
N ALA A 146 -7.61 3.96 -12.29
CA ALA A 146 -6.39 3.78 -11.50
C ALA A 146 -5.80 5.08 -10.94
N VAL A 147 -5.79 6.15 -11.75
CA VAL A 147 -5.34 7.47 -11.30
C VAL A 147 -6.27 8.07 -10.23
N PRO A 148 -7.59 8.23 -10.46
CA PRO A 148 -8.46 8.81 -9.45
C PRO A 148 -8.52 7.96 -8.16
N LEU A 149 -8.49 6.63 -8.26
CA LEU A 149 -8.44 5.78 -7.05
C LEU A 149 -7.14 5.95 -6.26
N ALA A 150 -6.00 6.16 -6.93
CA ALA A 150 -4.74 6.45 -6.26
C ALA A 150 -4.80 7.81 -5.55
N SER A 151 -5.38 8.83 -6.20
CA SER A 151 -5.59 10.15 -5.60
C SER A 151 -6.53 10.09 -4.39
N ASP A 152 -7.65 9.36 -4.47
CA ASP A 152 -8.57 9.15 -3.35
C ASP A 152 -7.89 8.41 -2.18
N CYS A 153 -7.02 7.44 -2.47
CA CYS A 153 -6.26 6.71 -1.47
C CYS A 153 -5.27 7.65 -0.74
N LEU A 154 -4.58 8.50 -1.50
CA LEU A 154 -3.66 9.49 -0.96
C LEU A 154 -4.39 10.49 -0.05
N GLU A 155 -5.52 11.05 -0.51
CA GLU A 155 -6.33 12.00 0.26
C GLU A 155 -6.76 11.43 1.61
N VAL A 156 -7.21 10.16 1.64
CA VAL A 156 -7.58 9.49 2.90
C VAL A 156 -6.39 9.40 3.86
N ILE A 157 -5.20 9.11 3.35
CA ILE A 157 -4.01 8.96 4.18
C ILE A 157 -3.51 10.31 4.66
N ASP A 158 -3.56 11.36 3.83
CA ASP A 158 -3.15 12.71 4.20
C ASP A 158 -4.04 13.27 5.31
N VAL A 159 -5.36 13.13 5.20
CA VAL A 159 -6.30 13.54 6.25
C VAL A 159 -5.99 12.84 7.58
N LEU A 160 -5.75 11.52 7.54
CA LEU A 160 -5.40 10.79 8.75
C LEU A 160 -4.00 11.14 9.26
N ALA A 161 -3.06 11.49 8.38
CA ALA A 161 -1.73 11.92 8.76
C ALA A 161 -1.78 13.22 9.55
N GLU A 162 -2.58 14.21 9.10
CA GLU A 162 -2.80 15.47 9.81
C GLU A 162 -3.43 15.26 11.21
N GLU A 163 -4.32 14.29 11.34
CA GLU A 163 -5.01 13.98 12.58
C GLU A 163 -4.15 13.19 13.57
N LEU A 164 -3.36 12.23 13.09
CA LEU A 164 -2.73 11.19 13.90
C LEU A 164 -1.20 11.30 13.99
N VAL A 165 -0.51 11.92 13.04
CA VAL A 165 0.96 12.12 13.07
C VAL A 165 1.30 13.37 13.88
N LYS A 166 0.63 13.58 15.02
CA LYS A 166 0.95 14.67 15.96
C LYS A 166 2.03 14.32 16.98
N GLU A 167 2.48 13.06 17.02
CA GLU A 167 3.35 12.56 18.09
C GLU A 167 4.70 11.96 17.64
N ASP A 168 5.02 11.99 16.34
CA ASP A 168 6.25 11.41 15.72
C ASP A 168 6.66 10.02 16.27
N CYS A 169 5.69 9.26 16.77
CA CYS A 169 5.93 7.93 17.33
C CYS A 169 5.64 6.87 16.27
N PRO A 170 6.49 5.83 16.12
CA PRO A 170 6.30 4.81 15.09
C PRO A 170 4.95 4.11 15.16
N GLN A 171 4.39 3.97 16.37
CA GLN A 171 3.08 3.37 16.57
C GLN A 171 1.94 4.19 15.96
N SER A 172 2.02 5.52 16.03
CA SER A 172 1.01 6.38 15.39
C SER A 172 1.11 6.33 13.87
N LYS A 173 2.33 6.30 13.31
CA LYS A 173 2.56 6.13 11.86
C LYS A 173 1.99 4.80 11.36
N MET A 174 2.28 3.70 12.05
CA MET A 174 1.72 2.37 11.75
C MET A 174 0.18 2.38 11.83
N LYS A 175 -0.39 3.02 12.87
CA LYS A 175 -1.85 3.16 13.02
C LYS A 175 -2.48 3.95 11.87
N THR A 176 -1.86 5.07 11.50
CA THR A 176 -2.31 5.93 10.40
C THR A 176 -2.34 5.17 9.09
N LEU A 177 -1.26 4.45 8.78
CA LEU A 177 -1.14 3.67 7.55
C LEU A 177 -2.19 2.55 7.47
N SER A 178 -2.34 1.74 8.52
CA SER A 178 -3.33 0.66 8.54
C SER A 178 -4.78 1.18 8.59
N ALA A 179 -5.05 2.26 9.30
CA ALA A 179 -6.37 2.89 9.33
C ALA A 179 -6.72 3.49 7.97
N GLY A 180 -5.78 4.17 7.29
CA GLY A 180 -5.99 4.72 5.96
C GLY A 180 -6.34 3.66 4.94
N PHE A 181 -5.64 2.52 4.98
CA PHE A 181 -6.02 1.35 4.17
C PHE A 181 -7.48 0.94 4.44
N VAL A 182 -7.84 0.71 5.71
CA VAL A 182 -9.18 0.23 6.10
C VAL A 182 -10.27 1.24 5.73
N VAL A 183 -10.06 2.53 5.98
CA VAL A 183 -11.01 3.59 5.62
C VAL A 183 -11.21 3.65 4.10
N PHE A 184 -10.12 3.56 3.33
CA PHE A 184 -10.22 3.57 1.87
C PHE A 184 -10.97 2.35 1.32
N VAL A 185 -10.65 1.13 1.77
CA VAL A 185 -11.39 -0.07 1.31
C VAL A 185 -12.84 -0.09 1.80
N ASN A 186 -13.14 0.49 2.96
CA ASN A 186 -14.51 0.71 3.42
C ASN A 186 -15.27 1.71 2.54
N LYS A 187 -14.64 2.83 2.16
CA LYS A 187 -15.22 3.84 1.25
C LYS A 187 -15.62 3.22 -0.09
N LEU A 188 -14.84 2.24 -0.56
CA LEU A 188 -15.11 1.49 -1.78
C LEU A 188 -16.17 0.38 -1.62
N GLY A 189 -16.64 0.11 -0.40
CA GLY A 189 -17.63 -0.94 -0.12
C GLY A 189 -17.08 -2.37 -0.28
N ILE A 190 -15.75 -2.54 -0.28
CA ILE A 190 -15.08 -3.83 -0.51
C ILE A 190 -14.45 -4.42 0.74
N TYR A 191 -14.77 -3.89 1.91
CA TYR A 191 -14.31 -4.39 3.19
C TYR A 191 -15.45 -5.14 3.90
N SER A 192 -15.41 -6.47 3.84
CA SER A 192 -16.43 -7.35 4.40
C SER A 192 -15.83 -8.68 4.87
N PRO A 193 -16.60 -9.51 5.58
CA PRO A 193 -16.15 -10.86 5.93
C PRO A 193 -15.78 -11.72 4.71
N ASP A 194 -16.42 -11.50 3.57
CA ASP A 194 -16.17 -12.29 2.36
C ASP A 194 -14.87 -11.88 1.64
N THR A 195 -14.47 -10.61 1.74
CA THR A 195 -13.28 -10.07 1.07
C THR A 195 -12.04 -10.04 1.96
N ALA A 196 -12.21 -10.06 3.29
CA ALA A 196 -11.12 -10.09 4.26
C ALA A 196 -10.05 -11.17 3.98
N PRO A 197 -10.39 -12.43 3.63
CA PRO A 197 -9.39 -13.43 3.30
C PRO A 197 -8.48 -13.03 2.12
N SER A 198 -9.05 -12.39 1.09
CA SER A 198 -8.28 -11.95 -0.08
C SER A 198 -7.35 -10.79 0.25
N ILE A 199 -7.78 -9.85 1.11
CA ILE A 199 -6.93 -8.76 1.59
C ILE A 199 -5.71 -9.34 2.34
N VAL A 200 -5.95 -10.28 3.26
CA VAL A 200 -4.89 -10.98 4.02
C VAL A 200 -3.94 -11.73 3.08
N PHE A 201 -4.49 -12.42 2.08
CA PHE A 201 -3.70 -13.14 1.08
C PHE A 201 -2.74 -12.22 0.32
N TYR A 202 -3.24 -11.13 -0.27
CA TYR A 202 -2.39 -10.20 -1.04
C TYR A 202 -1.35 -9.51 -0.16
N PHE A 203 -1.70 -9.13 1.06
CA PHE A 203 -0.74 -8.56 2.00
C PHE A 203 0.39 -9.56 2.31
N GLY A 204 0.04 -10.81 2.62
CA GLY A 204 1.01 -11.86 2.92
C GLY A 204 1.94 -12.16 1.74
N GLU A 205 1.42 -12.18 0.52
CA GLU A 205 2.22 -12.39 -0.70
C GLU A 205 3.18 -11.23 -0.97
N GLU A 206 2.74 -9.98 -0.84
CA GLU A 206 3.64 -8.83 -1.03
C GLU A 206 4.68 -8.72 0.09
N ALA A 207 4.36 -9.09 1.33
CA ALA A 207 5.35 -9.22 2.40
C ALA A 207 6.43 -10.26 2.09
N LYS A 208 6.05 -11.42 1.52
CA LYS A 208 7.04 -12.42 1.05
C LYS A 208 7.89 -11.91 -0.11
N ARG A 209 7.34 -11.07 -1.00
CA ARG A 209 8.08 -10.47 -2.12
C ARG A 209 9.04 -9.38 -1.65
N ALA A 210 8.61 -8.51 -0.72
CA ALA A 210 9.44 -7.44 -0.15
C ALA A 210 10.71 -7.98 0.54
N LYS A 211 10.70 -9.23 1.02
CA LYS A 211 11.90 -9.94 1.49
C LYS A 211 13.00 -10.04 0.42
N LYS A 212 12.63 -10.22 -0.85
CA LYS A 212 13.55 -10.53 -1.95
C LYS A 212 14.26 -9.29 -2.53
N LEU A 213 13.89 -8.09 -2.11
CA LEU A 213 14.45 -6.82 -2.56
C LEU A 213 15.69 -6.42 -1.73
N SER A 214 16.61 -7.37 -1.51
CA SER A 214 17.86 -7.17 -0.75
C SER A 214 19.04 -6.90 -1.67
#